data_AF-A0A9E2R5G2-F1
#
_entry.id   AF-A0A9E2R5G2-F1
#
_cell.length_a   1.000
_cell.length_b   1.000
_cell.length_c   1.000
_cell.angle_alpha   90.00
_cell.angle_beta   90.00
_cell.angle_gamma   90.00
#
_symmetry.space_group_name_H-M   'P 1'
#
loop_
_entity.id
_entity.type
_entity.pdbx_description
1 polymer ?
#
loop_
_entity_poly.entity_id
_entity_poly.type
_entity_poly.pdbx_seq_one_letter_code
_entity_poly.pdbx_strand_id
1 'polypeptide(L)'
;MLHCGGNVRSRADVFAVPTPRPTDSYVPLPYESFVTRIEKQLAVEGIAIKEETLALAKEGQRLFGLLRVELPGSVGRDYGCVLGLRNSYDKSCSAGLCIGATVFVCDNLSFHGSTVTFQRKHTANLLRDLSWIITETIAKLPVMFAAQSNTFEAYRRTELEDKDAHDLVIRCYDRGGLNLTDIPRVLKEWREPRHEEFRDG
;
A
#
# COMPACT_ATOMS: atom_id res chain seq x y z
N MET A 1 -4.86 11.62 2.25
CA MET A 1 -5.33 11.58 3.66
C MET A 1 -5.06 10.17 4.22
N LEU A 2 -4.15 10.01 5.19
CA LEU A 2 -3.88 8.69 5.81
C LEU A 2 -5.01 8.36 6.81
N HIS A 3 -5.87 7.41 6.46
CA HIS A 3 -7.14 7.08 7.14
C HIS A 3 -6.99 6.49 8.57
N CYS A 4 -5.82 6.55 9.20
CA CYS A 4 -5.54 5.88 10.49
C CYS A 4 -5.30 6.83 11.67
N GLY A 5 -5.66 8.12 11.57
CA GLY A 5 -5.44 9.09 12.66
C GLY A 5 -3.97 9.36 12.96
N GLY A 6 -3.09 9.07 12.00
CA GLY A 6 -1.67 9.39 12.06
C GLY A 6 -1.41 10.78 11.49
N ASN A 7 -0.52 11.52 12.15
CA ASN A 7 -0.06 12.81 11.67
C ASN A 7 1.18 12.59 10.80
N VAL A 8 1.20 13.16 9.60
CA VAL A 8 2.40 13.18 8.75
C VAL A 8 3.52 13.89 9.51
N ARG A 9 4.70 13.30 9.53
CA ARG A 9 5.87 13.78 10.27
C ARG A 9 7.09 13.80 9.38
N SER A 10 8.04 14.68 9.71
CA SER A 10 9.31 14.65 9.03
C SER A 10 10.06 13.37 9.39
N ARG A 11 10.98 12.97 8.51
CA ARG A 11 11.86 11.83 8.76
C ARG A 11 12.66 11.98 10.06
N ALA A 12 13.14 13.19 10.35
CA ALA A 12 13.86 13.49 11.58
C ALA A 12 12.98 13.24 12.82
N ASP A 13 11.71 13.67 12.80
CA ASP A 13 10.77 13.42 13.90
C ASP A 13 10.53 11.92 14.12
N VAL A 14 10.39 11.15 13.03
CA VAL A 14 10.18 9.69 13.09
C VAL A 14 11.40 8.99 13.68
N PHE A 15 12.61 9.42 13.31
CA PHE A 15 13.85 8.80 13.77
C PHE A 15 14.18 9.22 15.21
N ALA A 16 13.70 10.38 15.64
CA ALA A 16 13.85 10.85 17.02
C ALA A 16 12.93 10.13 18.02
N VAL A 17 11.96 9.31 17.57
CA VAL A 17 11.09 8.56 18.49
C VAL A 17 11.92 7.61 19.35
N PRO A 18 11.88 7.74 20.69
CA PRO A 18 12.65 6.87 21.56
C PRO A 18 12.23 5.42 21.41
N THR A 19 13.20 4.53 21.15
CA THR A 19 12.93 3.09 21.13
C THR A 19 12.69 2.60 22.57
N PRO A 20 11.57 1.93 22.86
CA PRO A 20 11.31 1.38 24.18
C PRO A 20 12.38 0.37 24.61
N ARG A 21 12.47 0.12 25.92
CA ARG A 21 13.35 -0.95 26.42
C ARG A 21 12.80 -2.32 26.02
N PRO A 22 13.67 -3.25 25.58
CA PRO A 22 13.25 -4.63 25.31
C PRO A 22 12.81 -5.33 26.61
N THR A 23 11.99 -6.37 26.44
CA THR A 23 11.60 -7.34 27.48
C THR A 23 11.87 -8.75 26.95
N ASP A 24 11.78 -9.77 27.80
CA ASP A 24 12.05 -11.17 27.43
C ASP A 24 11.25 -11.66 26.21
N SER A 25 10.02 -11.15 26.05
CA SER A 25 9.10 -11.56 24.98
C SER A 25 8.89 -10.51 23.89
N TYR A 26 9.45 -9.30 24.03
CA TYR A 26 9.27 -8.20 23.09
C TYR A 26 10.57 -7.43 22.89
N VAL A 27 11.06 -7.45 21.66
CA VAL A 27 12.28 -6.76 21.24
C VAL A 27 11.91 -5.71 20.19
N PRO A 28 11.80 -4.43 20.56
CA PRO A 28 11.35 -3.38 19.65
C PRO A 28 12.32 -3.20 18.48
N LEU A 29 11.76 -2.90 17.30
CA LEU A 29 12.52 -2.60 16.10
C LEU A 29 12.56 -1.06 15.93
N PRO A 30 13.72 -0.41 16.10
CA PRO A 30 13.87 1.02 15.89
C PRO A 30 13.32 1.46 14.52
N TYR A 31 12.56 2.56 14.48
CA TYR A 31 11.95 3.05 13.24
C TYR A 31 13.02 3.43 12.20
N GLU A 32 14.06 4.13 12.62
CA GLU A 32 15.21 4.47 11.78
C GLU A 32 15.85 3.22 11.16
N SER A 33 16.14 2.21 12.00
CA SER A 33 16.74 0.94 11.54
C SER A 33 15.85 0.24 10.52
N PHE A 34 14.53 0.26 10.73
CA PHE A 34 13.59 -0.39 9.83
C PHE A 34 13.53 0.31 8.46
N VAL A 35 13.31 1.63 8.46
CA VAL A 35 13.20 2.44 7.24
C VAL A 35 14.52 2.41 6.46
N THR A 36 15.65 2.65 7.13
CA THR A 36 16.97 2.68 6.49
C THR A 36 17.34 1.34 5.85
N ARG A 37 16.97 0.20 6.46
CA ARG A 37 17.23 -1.13 5.87
C ARG A 37 16.42 -1.36 4.59
N ILE A 38 15.16 -0.95 4.58
CA ILE A 38 14.30 -1.03 3.39
C ILE A 38 14.90 -0.21 2.26
N GLU A 39 15.28 1.03 2.52
CA GLU A 39 15.85 1.93 1.50
C GLU A 39 17.18 1.43 0.94
N LYS A 40 18.08 0.97 1.80
CA LYS A 40 19.35 0.39 1.37
C LYS A 40 19.11 -0.80 0.45
N GLN A 41 18.16 -1.66 0.78
CA GLN A 41 17.84 -2.80 -0.06
C GLN A 41 17.14 -2.38 -1.36
N LEU A 42 16.24 -1.39 -1.34
CA LEU A 42 15.65 -0.83 -2.57
C LEU A 42 16.75 -0.29 -3.51
N ALA A 43 17.73 0.43 -2.97
CA ALA A 43 18.86 0.92 -3.74
C ALA A 43 19.73 -0.21 -4.33
N VAL A 44 19.94 -1.30 -3.59
CA VAL A 44 20.65 -2.50 -4.10
C VAL A 44 19.92 -3.12 -5.29
N GLU A 45 18.59 -3.17 -5.27
CA GLU A 45 17.78 -3.67 -6.38
C GLU A 45 17.59 -2.65 -7.53
N GLY A 46 18.23 -1.48 -7.45
CA GLY A 46 18.07 -0.41 -8.44
C GLY A 46 16.69 0.22 -8.46
N ILE A 47 15.92 0.10 -7.37
CA ILE A 47 14.57 0.66 -7.23
C ILE A 47 14.67 2.05 -6.59
N ALA A 48 14.25 3.07 -7.33
CA ALA A 48 14.32 4.46 -6.87
C ALA A 48 13.08 4.83 -6.06
N ILE A 49 13.27 5.49 -4.91
CA ILE A 49 12.19 6.10 -4.14
C ILE A 49 11.91 7.49 -4.74
N LYS A 50 10.67 7.73 -5.16
CA LYS A 50 10.23 9.00 -5.75
C LYS A 50 9.56 9.91 -4.74
N GLU A 51 8.78 9.32 -3.84
CA GLU A 51 8.11 10.04 -2.77
C GLU A 51 8.13 9.21 -1.49
N GLU A 52 8.27 9.89 -0.37
CA GLU A 52 8.19 9.31 0.96
C GLU A 52 7.15 10.09 1.77
N THR A 53 6.22 9.38 2.39
CA THR A 53 5.32 9.93 3.39
C THR A 53 5.38 9.05 4.63
N LEU A 54 5.82 9.63 5.75
CA LEU A 54 5.83 8.96 7.04
C LEU A 54 4.81 9.62 7.98
N ALA A 55 4.14 8.81 8.78
CA ALA A 55 3.17 9.26 9.74
C ALA A 55 3.32 8.53 11.07
N LEU A 56 3.12 9.30 12.15
CA LEU A 56 3.09 8.78 13.51
C LEU A 56 1.68 8.89 14.08
N ALA A 57 1.21 7.82 14.71
CA ALA A 57 -0.03 7.79 15.48
C ALA A 57 0.24 7.41 16.93
N LYS A 58 -0.76 7.65 17.81
CA LYS A 58 -0.70 7.32 19.25
C LYS A 58 0.60 7.82 19.89
N GLU A 59 0.85 9.12 19.81
CA GLU A 59 2.02 9.77 20.44
C GLU A 59 3.38 9.14 20.01
N GLY A 60 3.49 8.71 18.76
CA GLY A 60 4.72 8.10 18.22
C GLY A 60 4.82 6.58 18.41
N GLN A 61 3.87 5.96 19.10
CA GLN A 61 3.88 4.51 19.33
C GLN A 61 3.58 3.68 18.08
N ARG A 62 3.08 4.30 17.00
CA ARG A 62 2.79 3.61 15.74
C ARG A 62 3.33 4.40 14.57
N LEU A 63 4.14 3.73 13.76
CA LEU A 63 4.66 4.23 12.49
C LEU A 63 3.85 3.63 11.34
N PHE A 64 3.46 4.51 10.41
CA PHE A 64 3.02 4.14 9.07
C PHE A 64 3.86 4.90 8.06
N GLY A 65 4.21 4.25 6.96
CA GLY A 65 4.95 4.90 5.88
C GLY A 65 4.46 4.43 4.53
N LEU A 66 4.56 5.31 3.55
CA LEU A 66 4.30 5.07 2.15
C LEU A 66 5.52 5.53 1.36
N LEU A 67 6.14 4.60 0.65
CA LEU A 67 7.24 4.90 -0.27
C LEU A 67 6.73 4.66 -1.68
N ARG A 68 6.56 5.72 -2.47
CA ARG A 68 6.31 5.56 -3.91
C ARG A 68 7.63 5.23 -4.56
N VAL A 69 7.67 4.09 -5.24
CA VAL A 69 8.89 3.56 -5.84
C VAL A 69 8.73 3.40 -7.34
N GLU A 70 9.84 3.61 -8.06
CA GLU A 70 9.95 3.36 -9.49
C GLU A 70 10.72 2.06 -9.71
N LEU A 71 10.03 1.09 -10.31
CA LEU A 71 10.62 -0.19 -10.68
C LEU A 71 11.41 -0.07 -11.98
N PRO A 72 12.52 -0.80 -12.13
CA PRO A 72 13.22 -0.90 -13.42
C PRO A 72 12.24 -1.30 -14.54
N GLY A 73 12.22 -0.54 -15.63
CA GLY A 73 11.34 -0.81 -16.79
C GLY A 73 9.87 -0.40 -16.62
N SER A 74 9.51 0.33 -15.56
CA SER A 74 8.13 0.82 -15.32
C SER A 74 7.90 2.29 -15.67
N VAL A 75 8.88 2.97 -16.29
CA VAL A 75 8.82 4.39 -16.65
C VAL A 75 7.70 4.65 -17.66
N GLY A 76 6.92 5.73 -17.45
CA GLY A 76 5.89 6.20 -18.39
C GLY A 76 4.51 5.56 -18.24
N ARG A 77 4.27 4.80 -17.16
CA ARG A 77 2.92 4.31 -16.81
C ARG A 77 2.10 5.40 -16.11
N ASP A 78 0.78 5.28 -16.15
CA ASP A 78 -0.21 6.11 -15.48
C ASP A 78 -0.52 5.63 -14.03
N TYR A 79 0.15 4.57 -13.60
CA TYR A 79 0.15 4.04 -12.24
C TYR A 79 1.59 3.70 -11.78
N GLY A 80 1.83 3.78 -10.48
CA GLY A 80 3.11 3.53 -9.83
C GLY A 80 3.02 2.49 -8.71
N CYS A 81 4.17 1.97 -8.32
CA CYS A 81 4.28 1.04 -7.19
C CYS A 81 4.41 1.81 -5.88
N VAL A 82 3.64 1.43 -4.87
CA VAL A 82 3.75 1.99 -3.52
C VAL A 82 4.05 0.89 -2.53
N LEU A 83 5.08 1.12 -1.72
CA LEU A 83 5.45 0.26 -0.62
C LEU A 83 4.89 0.85 0.68
N GLY A 84 3.95 0.14 1.30
CA GLY A 84 3.43 0.47 2.61
C GLY A 84 4.27 -0.20 3.70
N LEU A 85 4.73 0.57 4.68
CA LEU A 85 5.42 0.06 5.86
C LEU A 85 4.64 0.39 7.12
N ARG A 86 4.71 -0.49 8.12
CA ARG A 86 4.17 -0.23 9.45
C ARG A 86 5.02 -0.85 10.54
N ASN A 87 5.03 -0.22 11.69
CA ASN A 87 5.70 -0.69 12.90
C ASN A 87 5.00 -0.12 14.14
N SER A 88 5.01 -0.83 15.27
CA SER A 88 4.49 -0.29 16.54
C SER A 88 5.33 -0.69 17.74
N TYR A 89 5.35 0.22 18.70
CA TYR A 89 5.92 0.08 20.04
C TYR A 89 4.90 -0.32 21.11
N ASP A 90 3.62 0.01 20.89
CA ASP A 90 2.52 -0.38 21.78
C ASP A 90 1.99 -1.81 21.53
N LYS A 91 2.67 -2.59 20.69
CA LYS A 91 2.33 -3.99 20.34
C LYS A 91 0.99 -4.14 19.62
N SER A 92 0.37 -3.04 19.19
CA SER A 92 -0.91 -3.07 18.47
C SER A 92 -0.78 -3.61 17.05
N CYS A 93 0.42 -3.56 16.45
CA CYS A 93 0.70 -4.17 15.17
C CYS A 93 2.11 -4.76 15.07
N SER A 94 2.24 -5.84 14.30
CA SER A 94 3.52 -6.37 13.84
C SER A 94 4.26 -5.38 12.94
N ALA A 95 5.59 -5.46 12.92
CA ALA A 95 6.37 -4.82 11.86
C ALA A 95 6.06 -5.53 10.54
N GLY A 96 5.86 -4.77 9.47
CA GLY A 96 5.53 -5.36 8.19
C GLY A 96 5.59 -4.40 7.02
N LEU A 97 5.55 -5.01 5.85
CA LEU A 97 5.60 -4.37 4.55
C LEU A 97 4.49 -4.93 3.67
N CYS A 98 3.85 -4.06 2.91
CA CYS A 98 2.88 -4.42 1.88
C CYS A 98 3.17 -3.66 0.60
N ILE A 99 2.80 -4.26 -0.52
CA ILE A 99 2.86 -3.62 -1.82
C ILE A 99 1.45 -3.22 -2.22
N GLY A 100 1.32 -2.02 -2.77
CA GLY A 100 0.12 -1.52 -3.41
C GLY A 100 0.48 -0.80 -4.70
N ALA A 101 -0.55 -0.29 -5.35
CA ALA A 101 -0.44 0.58 -6.50
C ALA A 101 -1.04 1.94 -6.18
N THR A 102 -0.46 2.99 -6.75
CA THR A 102 -1.08 4.31 -6.81
C THR A 102 -1.35 4.65 -8.26
N VAL A 103 -2.51 5.21 -8.56
CA VAL A 103 -2.79 5.76 -9.89
C VAL A 103 -2.40 7.23 -9.85
N PHE A 104 -1.80 7.79 -10.91
CA PHE A 104 -1.31 9.17 -10.87
C PHE A 104 -2.44 10.22 -10.97
N VAL A 105 -3.60 9.84 -11.52
CA VAL A 105 -4.79 10.70 -11.61
C VAL A 105 -5.67 10.64 -10.37
N CYS A 106 -5.52 9.61 -9.54
CA CYS A 106 -6.34 9.39 -8.35
C CYS A 106 -5.43 9.24 -7.11
N ASP A 107 -5.62 10.06 -6.08
CA ASP A 107 -4.99 9.89 -4.74
C ASP A 107 -5.42 8.59 -4.01
N ASN A 108 -6.04 7.63 -4.72
CA ASN A 108 -6.82 6.52 -4.20
C ASN A 108 -6.01 5.34 -3.66
N LEU A 109 -4.67 5.46 -3.49
CA LEU A 109 -3.76 4.48 -2.87
C LEU A 109 -4.37 3.07 -2.75
N SER A 110 -4.32 2.31 -3.82
CA SER A 110 -4.97 1.00 -3.90
C SER A 110 -4.04 -0.10 -3.39
N PHE A 111 -4.33 -0.61 -2.19
CA PHE A 111 -3.66 -1.79 -1.66
C PHE A 111 -4.51 -3.02 -1.94
N HIS A 112 -3.99 -3.97 -2.73
CA HIS A 112 -4.59 -5.29 -2.82
C HIS A 112 -4.25 -6.09 -1.55
N GLY A 113 -5.29 -6.48 -0.80
CA GLY A 113 -5.15 -7.19 0.48
C GLY A 113 -4.43 -8.55 0.42
N SER A 114 -4.18 -9.07 -0.79
CA SER A 114 -3.41 -10.29 -1.03
C SER A 114 -1.89 -10.08 -1.03
N THR A 115 -1.38 -8.84 -1.02
CA THR A 115 0.06 -8.54 -1.15
C THR A 115 0.70 -8.04 0.14
N VAL A 116 0.41 -8.71 1.26
CA VAL A 116 1.24 -8.58 2.47
C VAL A 116 2.55 -9.31 2.22
N THR A 117 3.63 -8.57 1.96
CA THR A 117 4.91 -9.18 1.62
C THR A 117 5.58 -9.80 2.84
N PHE A 118 5.52 -9.15 4.01
CA PHE A 118 5.78 -9.82 5.29
C PHE A 118 5.15 -9.09 6.47
N GLN A 119 4.85 -9.86 7.52
CA GLN A 119 4.49 -9.37 8.84
C GLN A 119 5.15 -10.25 9.91
N ARG A 120 5.82 -9.63 10.88
CA ARG A 120 6.50 -10.35 11.97
C ARG A 120 6.35 -9.63 13.31
N LYS A 121 6.18 -10.43 14.37
CA LYS A 121 6.18 -9.93 15.75
C LYS A 121 7.59 -9.51 16.15
N HIS A 122 7.67 -8.50 17.01
CA HIS A 122 8.90 -7.95 17.57
C HIS A 122 9.56 -8.90 18.56
N THR A 123 10.26 -9.91 18.04
CA THR A 123 11.04 -10.88 18.83
C THR A 123 12.51 -10.80 18.48
N ALA A 124 13.38 -11.41 19.29
CA ALA A 124 14.81 -11.50 18.99
C ALA A 124 15.08 -12.17 17.63
N ASN A 125 14.24 -13.14 17.24
CA ASN A 125 14.32 -13.80 15.93
C ASN A 125 14.06 -12.83 14.79
N LEU A 126 13.08 -11.92 14.93
CA LEU A 126 12.85 -10.90 13.91
C LEU A 126 14.11 -10.07 13.68
N LEU A 127 14.77 -9.55 14.71
CA LEU A 127 15.96 -8.70 14.52
C LEU A 127 17.12 -9.45 13.85
N ARG A 128 17.29 -10.73 14.17
CA ARG A 128 18.28 -11.62 13.55
C ARG A 128 18.04 -11.77 12.05
N ASP A 129 16.78 -12.01 11.68
CA ASP A 129 16.41 -12.40 10.32
C ASP A 129 15.97 -11.19 9.47
N LEU A 130 15.82 -10.00 10.07
CA LEU A 130 15.18 -8.84 9.46
C LEU A 130 15.80 -8.46 8.12
N SER A 131 17.14 -8.44 8.03
CA SER A 131 17.82 -8.11 6.78
C SER A 131 17.45 -9.09 5.67
N TRP A 132 17.53 -10.39 5.96
CA TRP A 132 17.21 -11.44 4.99
C TRP A 132 15.73 -11.37 4.55
N ILE A 133 14.82 -11.15 5.51
CA ILE A 133 13.39 -10.98 5.22
C ILE A 133 13.16 -9.77 4.30
N ILE A 134 13.80 -8.63 4.59
CA ILE A 134 13.70 -7.40 3.77
C ILE A 134 14.26 -7.66 2.36
N THR A 135 15.42 -8.32 2.25
CA THR A 135 16.02 -8.70 0.96
C THR A 135 15.08 -9.57 0.14
N GLU A 136 14.58 -10.68 0.70
CA GLU A 136 13.65 -11.56 -0.02
C GLU A 136 12.36 -10.85 -0.44
N THR A 137 11.86 -9.98 0.43
CA THR A 137 10.63 -9.21 0.24
C THR A 137 10.77 -8.24 -0.93
N ILE A 138 11.86 -7.48 -0.96
CA ILE A 138 12.09 -6.44 -1.98
C ILE A 138 12.48 -7.08 -3.31
N ALA A 139 13.26 -8.16 -3.33
CA ALA A 139 13.60 -8.89 -4.55
C ALA A 139 12.35 -9.41 -5.30
N LYS A 140 11.26 -9.72 -4.57
CA LYS A 140 9.99 -10.19 -5.15
C LYS A 140 9.07 -9.05 -5.61
N LEU A 141 9.41 -7.80 -5.30
CA LEU A 141 8.57 -6.61 -5.55
C LEU A 141 8.20 -6.43 -7.03
N PRO A 142 9.12 -6.58 -8.02
CA PRO A 142 8.76 -6.47 -9.43
C PRO A 142 7.71 -7.50 -9.88
N VAL A 143 7.83 -8.75 -9.43
CA VAL A 143 6.92 -9.84 -9.79
C VAL A 143 5.53 -9.60 -9.17
N MET A 144 5.49 -9.22 -7.89
CA MET A 144 4.22 -8.91 -7.22
C MET A 144 3.50 -7.72 -7.87
N PHE A 145 4.24 -6.69 -8.25
CA PHE A 145 3.66 -5.53 -8.93
C PHE A 145 3.24 -5.82 -10.38
N ALA A 146 3.92 -6.74 -11.08
CA ALA A 146 3.52 -7.14 -12.42
C ALA A 146 2.12 -7.77 -12.46
N ALA A 147 1.73 -8.55 -11.44
CA ALA A 147 0.37 -9.08 -11.33
C ALA A 147 -0.67 -7.96 -11.25
N GLN A 148 -0.43 -6.96 -10.42
CA GLN A 148 -1.30 -5.78 -10.28
C GLN A 148 -1.34 -4.96 -11.58
N SER A 149 -0.20 -4.82 -12.26
CA SER A 149 -0.10 -4.15 -13.56
C SER A 149 -0.97 -4.86 -14.60
N ASN A 150 -0.90 -6.20 -14.67
CA ASN A 150 -1.71 -6.98 -15.61
C ASN A 150 -3.22 -6.80 -15.35
N THR A 151 -3.64 -6.65 -14.10
CA THR A 151 -5.04 -6.32 -13.77
C THR A 151 -5.43 -4.94 -14.30
N PHE A 152 -4.57 -3.92 -14.14
CA PHE A 152 -4.84 -2.60 -14.71
C PHE A 152 -4.94 -2.62 -16.23
N GLU A 153 -4.01 -3.31 -16.90
CA GLU A 153 -4.05 -3.47 -18.35
C GLU A 153 -5.30 -4.23 -18.81
N ALA A 154 -5.74 -5.25 -18.06
CA ALA A 154 -6.96 -5.97 -18.37
C ALA A 154 -8.20 -5.07 -18.26
N TYR A 155 -8.30 -4.26 -17.20
CA TYR A 155 -9.39 -3.30 -17.03
C TYR A 155 -9.38 -2.24 -18.14
N ARG A 156 -8.21 -1.73 -18.51
CA ARG A 156 -8.08 -0.75 -19.60
C ARG A 156 -8.51 -1.29 -20.96
N ARG A 157 -8.28 -2.58 -21.22
CA ARG A 157 -8.63 -3.23 -22.50
C ARG A 157 -10.06 -3.75 -22.55
N THR A 158 -10.78 -3.70 -21.43
CA THR A 158 -12.14 -4.22 -21.34
C THR A 158 -13.10 -3.04 -21.38
N GLU A 159 -13.62 -2.74 -22.58
CA GLU A 159 -14.79 -1.87 -22.71
C GLU A 159 -16.03 -2.63 -22.25
N LEU A 160 -16.93 -1.93 -21.55
CA LEU A 160 -18.19 -2.48 -21.10
C LEU A 160 -19.31 -1.76 -21.83
N GLU A 161 -20.25 -2.52 -22.38
CA GLU A 161 -21.50 -1.95 -22.89
C GLU A 161 -22.51 -1.80 -21.75
N ASP A 162 -23.57 -1.03 -21.98
CA ASP A 162 -24.67 -0.84 -21.02
C ASP A 162 -25.23 -2.17 -20.50
N LYS A 163 -25.35 -3.19 -21.36
CA LYS A 163 -25.81 -4.53 -20.94
C LYS A 163 -24.88 -5.18 -19.93
N ASP A 164 -23.56 -4.99 -20.07
CA ASP A 164 -22.56 -5.60 -19.21
C ASP A 164 -22.54 -4.88 -17.87
N ALA A 165 -22.60 -3.55 -17.88
CA ALA A 165 -22.74 -2.75 -16.67
C ALA A 165 -24.03 -3.09 -15.90
N HIS A 166 -25.17 -3.20 -16.59
CA HIS A 166 -26.44 -3.58 -15.99
C HIS A 166 -26.38 -4.99 -15.37
N ASP A 167 -25.86 -5.98 -16.09
CA ASP A 167 -25.70 -7.37 -15.57
C ASP A 167 -24.76 -7.41 -14.35
N LEU A 168 -23.62 -6.72 -14.42
CA LEU A 168 -22.66 -6.65 -13.31
C LEU A 168 -23.27 -6.03 -12.05
N VAL A 169 -24.06 -4.96 -12.18
CA VAL A 169 -24.73 -4.31 -11.04
C VAL A 169 -25.72 -5.27 -10.36
N ILE A 170 -26.52 -6.00 -11.14
CA ILE A 170 -27.47 -6.99 -10.57
C ILE A 170 -26.72 -8.16 -9.92
N ARG A 171 -25.69 -8.69 -10.57
CA ARG A 171 -24.86 -9.76 -9.98
C ARG A 171 -24.16 -9.36 -8.69
N CYS A 172 -23.78 -8.09 -8.56
CA CYS A 172 -23.21 -7.54 -7.35
C CYS A 172 -24.25 -7.46 -6.23
N TYR A 173 -25.48 -7.05 -6.54
CA TYR A 173 -26.60 -7.09 -5.60
C TYR A 173 -26.93 -8.52 -5.14
N ASP A 174 -27.04 -9.47 -6.08
CA ASP A 174 -27.35 -10.88 -5.76
C ASP A 174 -26.31 -11.53 -4.84
N ARG A 175 -25.05 -11.07 -4.92
CA ARG A 175 -23.94 -11.53 -4.07
C ARG A 175 -23.79 -10.73 -2.77
N GLY A 176 -24.69 -9.77 -2.50
CA GLY A 176 -24.62 -8.90 -1.32
C GLY A 176 -23.48 -7.88 -1.36
N GLY A 177 -22.86 -7.65 -2.51
CA GLY A 177 -21.84 -6.61 -2.71
C GLY A 177 -22.42 -5.20 -2.88
N LEU A 178 -23.71 -5.10 -3.21
CA LEU A 178 -24.48 -3.85 -3.29
C LEU A 178 -25.82 -4.00 -2.58
N ASN A 179 -26.32 -2.92 -1.99
CA ASN A 179 -27.70 -2.89 -1.50
C ASN A 179 -28.64 -2.42 -2.61
N LEU A 180 -29.93 -2.75 -2.49
CA LEU A 180 -30.97 -2.34 -3.44
C LEU A 180 -30.99 -0.81 -3.67
N THR A 181 -30.73 -0.04 -2.61
CA THR A 181 -30.69 1.44 -2.66
C THR A 181 -29.46 2.00 -3.36
N ASP A 182 -28.38 1.23 -3.50
CA ASP A 182 -27.16 1.66 -4.18
C ASP A 182 -27.28 1.51 -5.71
N ILE A 183 -28.14 0.61 -6.20
CA ILE A 183 -28.30 0.32 -7.64
C ILE A 183 -28.58 1.58 -8.47
N PRO A 184 -29.57 2.43 -8.15
CA PRO A 184 -29.83 3.63 -8.94
C PRO A 184 -28.66 4.61 -8.94
N ARG A 185 -27.90 4.68 -7.83
CA ARG A 185 -26.73 5.56 -7.72
C ARG A 185 -25.60 5.08 -8.60
N VAL A 186 -25.32 3.77 -8.61
CA VAL A 186 -24.29 3.19 -9.49
C VAL A 186 -24.65 3.36 -10.96
N LEU A 187 -25.91 3.09 -11.33
CA LEU A 187 -26.37 3.26 -12.71
C LEU A 187 -26.34 4.72 -13.17
N LYS A 188 -26.62 5.67 -12.25
CA LYS A 188 -26.46 7.09 -12.56
C LYS A 188 -25.00 7.44 -12.82
N GLU A 189 -24.06 6.98 -12.00
CA GLU A 189 -22.63 7.24 -12.23
C GLU A 189 -22.11 6.62 -13.53
N TRP A 190 -22.64 5.47 -13.93
CA TRP A 190 -22.32 4.84 -15.21
C TRP A 190 -22.78 5.71 -16.40
N ARG A 191 -24.01 6.22 -16.35
CA ARG A 191 -24.63 6.98 -17.46
C ARG A 191 -24.24 8.44 -17.49
N GLU A 192 -24.03 9.03 -16.32
CA GLU A 192 -23.70 10.45 -16.11
C GLU A 192 -22.50 10.56 -15.17
N PRO A 193 -21.27 10.23 -15.63
CA PRO A 193 -20.09 10.24 -14.79
C PRO A 193 -19.79 11.64 -14.25
N ARG A 194 -19.57 11.73 -12.93
CA ARG A 194 -19.25 13.01 -12.26
C ARG A 194 -17.87 13.55 -12.64
N HIS A 195 -16.91 12.68 -12.94
CA HIS A 195 -15.56 13.07 -13.34
C HIS A 195 -15.45 13.16 -14.86
N GLU A 196 -14.83 14.23 -15.35
CA GLU A 196 -14.72 14.51 -16.79
C GLU A 196 -13.95 13.40 -17.54
N GLU A 197 -12.96 12.81 -16.87
CA GLU A 197 -12.11 11.72 -17.40
C GLU A 197 -12.89 10.46 -17.82
N PHE A 198 -14.16 10.33 -17.40
CA PHE A 198 -15.02 9.17 -17.70
C PHE A 198 -16.21 9.50 -18.61
N ARG A 199 -16.34 10.76 -19.09
CA ARG A 199 -17.52 11.18 -19.90
C ARG A 199 -17.46 10.73 -21.37
N ASP A 200 -16.30 10.33 -21.86
CA ASP A 200 -16.06 9.96 -23.27
C ASP A 200 -15.93 8.42 -23.48
N GLY A 201 -16.38 7.63 -22.50
CA GLY A 201 -16.30 6.15 -22.51
C GLY A 201 -17.47 5.48 -23.23
#